data_AF-A0A6A8GJX1-F1
#
_entry.id   AF-A0A6A8GJX1-F1
#
_cell.length_a   1.000
_cell.length_b   1.000
_cell.length_c   1.000
_cell.angle_alpha   90.00
_cell.angle_beta   90.00
_cell.angle_gamma   90.00
#
_symmetry.space_group_name_H-M   'P 1'
#
loop_
_entity.id
_entity.type
_entity.pdbx_description
1 polymer ?
#
loop_
_entity_poly.entity_id
_entity_poly.type
_entity_poly.pdbx_seq_one_letter_code
_entity_poly.pdbx_strand_id
1 'polypeptide(L)' 'MRACIRHVRDEGAGHIVVGILVGPPDTIHELEELADEVVCLKAPSNFMAVG' A
#
# COMPACT_ATOMS: atom_id res chain seq x y z
N MET A 1 2.07 6.95 0.50
CA MET A 1 1.41 5.87 1.27
C MET A 1 1.99 5.64 2.66
N ARG A 2 3.28 5.28 2.83
CA ARG A 2 3.84 4.89 4.15
C ARG A 2 3.61 5.91 5.27
N ALA A 3 3.81 7.20 4.97
CA ALA A 3 3.55 8.28 5.94
C ALA A 3 2.06 8.39 6.32
N CYS A 4 1.15 8.22 5.35
CA CYS A 4 -0.29 8.23 5.58
C CYS A 4 -0.72 7.07 6.48
N ILE A 5 -0.20 5.86 6.22
CA ILE A 5 -0.48 4.66 7.03
C ILE A 5 -0.05 4.88 8.47
N ARG A 6 1.18 5.38 8.69
CA ARG A 6 1.66 5.70 10.04
C ARG A 6 0.79 6.74 10.72
N HIS A 7 0.46 7.82 10.01
CA HIS A 7 -0.34 8.89 10.58
C HIS A 7 -1.72 8.40 11.03
N VAL A 8 -2.45 7.64 10.20
CA VAL A 8 -3.77 7.14 10.59
C VAL A 8 -3.68 6.09 11.70
N ARG A 9 -2.57 5.33 11.77
CA ARG A 9 -2.29 4.43 12.90
C ARG A 9 -2.10 5.21 14.20
N ASP A 10 -1.31 6.28 14.16
CA ASP A 10 -1.04 7.15 15.31
C ASP A 10 -2.32 7.86 15.80
N GLU A 11 -3.26 8.16 14.89
CA GLU A 11 -4.60 8.66 15.20
C GLU A 11 -5.56 7.58 15.77
N GLY A 12 -5.09 6.34 15.95
CA GLY A 12 -5.86 5.27 16.59
C GLY A 12 -6.73 4.44 15.65
N ALA A 13 -6.42 4.38 14.35
CA ALA A 13 -7.12 3.50 13.43
C ALA A 13 -7.02 2.03 13.87
N GLY A 14 -8.17 1.42 14.17
CA GLY A 14 -8.26 0.02 14.60
C GLY A 14 -7.95 -1.01 13.50
N HIS A 15 -8.06 -0.62 12.22
CA HIS A 15 -7.73 -1.45 11.07
C HIS A 15 -7.48 -0.55 9.84
N ILE A 16 -6.43 -0.83 9.06
CA ILE A 16 -6.00 -0.04 7.90
C ILE A 16 -6.00 -0.92 6.65
N VAL A 17 -6.83 -0.56 5.68
CA VAL A 17 -6.86 -1.17 4.34
C VAL A 17 -6.31 -0.19 3.31
N VAL A 18 -5.38 -0.65 2.48
CA VAL A 18 -4.79 0.15 1.40
C VAL A 18 -5.29 -0.35 0.04
N GLY A 19 -6.11 0.47 -0.64
CA GLY A 19 -6.57 0.20 -2.00
C GLY A 19 -5.70 0.89 -3.05
N ILE A 20 -5.18 0.13 -4.01
CA ILE A 20 -4.34 0.66 -5.11
C ILE A 20 -4.63 -0.07 -6.43
N LEU A 21 -4.62 0.67 -7.54
CA LEU A 21 -4.84 0.11 -8.87
C LEU A 21 -3.61 -0.62 -9.40
N VAL A 22 -2.43 -0.01 -9.28
CA VAL A 22 -1.18 -0.57 -9.82
C VAL A 22 0.03 -0.06 -9.06
N GLY A 23 1.03 -0.90 -8.87
CA GLY A 23 2.31 -0.51 -8.29
C GLY A 23 3.43 -1.53 -8.52
N PRO A 24 4.69 -1.16 -8.25
CA PRO A 24 5.81 -2.09 -8.21
C PRO A 24 5.57 -3.23 -7.20
N PRO A 25 5.93 -4.50 -7.49
CA PRO A 25 5.72 -5.62 -6.57
C PRO A 25 6.39 -5.44 -5.20
N ASP A 26 7.61 -4.91 -5.19
CA ASP A 26 8.35 -4.58 -3.96
C ASP A 26 7.62 -3.52 -3.13
N THR A 27 7.08 -2.48 -3.79
CA THR A 27 6.27 -1.47 -3.10
C THR A 27 4.99 -2.07 -2.51
N ILE A 28 4.33 -3.02 -3.21
CA ILE A 28 3.13 -3.68 -2.67
C ILE A 28 3.48 -4.50 -1.43
N HIS A 29 4.56 -5.29 -1.46
CA HIS A 29 5.01 -6.06 -0.28
C HIS A 29 5.33 -5.15 0.91
N GLU A 30 6.02 -4.04 0.69
CA GLU A 30 6.27 -3.07 1.77
C GLU A 30 4.99 -2.47 2.36
N LEU A 31 3.91 -2.35 1.57
CA LEU A 31 2.62 -1.88 2.08
C LEU A 31 1.91 -2.96 2.89
N GLU A 32 2.04 -4.23 2.50
CA GLU A 32 1.51 -5.38 3.24
C GLU A 32 2.18 -5.54 4.61
N GLU A 33 3.42 -5.08 4.76
CA GLU A 33 4.10 -5.02 6.06
C GLU A 33 3.62 -3.87 6.96
N LEU A 34 3.00 -2.83 6.39
CA LEU A 34 2.63 -1.61 7.11
C LEU A 34 1.11 -1.49 7.39
N ALA A 35 0.28 -2.05 6.52
CA ALA A 35 -1.16 -2.06 6.60
C ALA A 35 -1.67 -3.42 7.05
N ASP A 36 -2.93 -3.48 7.51
CA ASP A 36 -3.54 -4.75 7.89
C ASP A 36 -4.03 -5.53 6.66
N GLU A 37 -4.40 -4.81 5.60
CA GLU A 37 -4.76 -5.38 4.30
C GLU A 37 -4.31 -4.46 3.16
N VAL A 38 -3.86 -5.07 2.06
CA VAL A 38 -3.57 -4.37 0.80
C VAL A 38 -4.37 -5.00 -0.32
N VAL A 39 -5.18 -4.20 -1.00
CA VAL A 39 -5.95 -4.60 -2.17
C VAL A 39 -5.32 -3.96 -3.39
N CYS A 40 -4.62 -4.76 -4.19
CA CYS A 40 -3.96 -4.32 -5.42
C CYS A 40 -4.56 -5.03 -6.64
N LEU A 41 -5.04 -4.27 -7.62
CA LEU A 41 -5.57 -4.86 -8.86
C LEU A 41 -4.45 -5.48 -9.72
N LYS A 42 -3.27 -4.85 -9.78
CA LYS A 42 -2.15 -5.35 -10.58
C LYS A 42 -0.78 -4.93 -10.04
N ALA A 43 0.12 -5.89 -9.84
CA ALA A 43 1.53 -5.64 -9.53
C ALA A 43 2.45 -6.21 -10.63
N PRO A 44 2.66 -5.47 -11.75
CA PRO A 44 3.46 -5.99 -12.86
C PRO A 44 4.97 -6.00 -12.52
N SER A 45 5.68 -7.06 -12.88
CA SER A 45 7.13 -7.18 -12.66
C SER A 45 7.97 -6.16 -13.44
N ASN A 46 7.42 -5.61 -14.52
CA ASN A 46 8.02 -4.56 -15.35
C ASN A 46 7.33 -3.20 -15.15
N PHE A 47 6.90 -2.89 -13.93
CA PHE A 47 6.33 -1.59 -13.59
C PHE A 47 7.33 -0.47 -13.92
N MET A 48 6.86 0.60 -14.58
CA MET A 48 7.70 1.75 -14.96
C MET A 48 7.25 3.03 -14.29
N ALA A 49 5.98 3.42 -14.45
CA ALA A 49 5.43 4.64 -13.89
C ALA A 49 3.90 4.59 -13.86
N VAL A 50 3.31 5.45 -13.03
CA VAL A 50 1.94 5.95 -13.22
C VAL A 50 2.06 7.29 -13.93
N GLY A 51 1.26 7.50 -14.98
CA GLY A 51 1.29 8.71 -15.82
C GLY A 51 0.86 9.97 -15.10
#